data_AF-A0A0X6ZSQ6-F1
#
_entry.id   AF-A0A0X6ZSQ6-F1
#
_cell.length_a   1.000
_cell.length_b   1.000
_cell.length_c   1.000
_cell.angle_alpha   90.00
_cell.angle_beta   90.00
_cell.angle_gamma   90.00
#
_symmetry.space_group_name_H-M   'P 1'
#
loop_
_entity.id
_entity.type
_entity.pdbx_description
1 polymer ?
#
loop_
_entity_poly.entity_id
_entity_poly.type
_entity_poly.pdbx_seq_one_letter_code
_entity_poly.pdbx_strand_id
1 'polypeptide(L)'
;MVHRIAFHARAEAEIDELYELLRDKAGPAIAGTYVGGIYDLIDGLRMFPERGSLRQGKVPDLRIIGYRRRVSIAFVVQKDVVHILGVFYGGRDAQSLLEDRV
;
A
#
# COMPACT_ATOMS: atom_id res chain seq x y z
N MET A 1 3.38 21.25 -3.09
CA MET A 1 2.07 21.01 -2.44
C MET A 1 2.10 19.64 -1.79
N VAL A 2 1.46 19.45 -0.64
CA VAL A 2 1.45 18.18 0.10
C VAL A 2 0.10 17.49 -0.15
N HIS A 3 0.13 16.25 -0.64
CA HIS A 3 -1.08 15.45 -0.85
C HIS A 3 -1.56 14.85 0.47
N ARG A 4 -2.86 14.62 0.59
CA ARG A 4 -3.45 13.86 1.70
C ARG A 4 -3.41 12.37 1.39
N ILE A 5 -3.29 11.54 2.42
CA ILE A 5 -3.40 10.08 2.28
C ILE A 5 -4.79 9.68 2.77
N ALA A 6 -5.48 8.86 1.99
CA ALA A 6 -6.72 8.20 2.38
C ALA A 6 -6.56 6.69 2.21
N PHE A 7 -6.94 5.91 3.22
CA PHE A 7 -6.91 4.45 3.15
C PHE A 7 -8.28 3.90 2.81
N HIS A 8 -8.32 2.91 1.92
CA HIS A 8 -9.46 2.03 1.79
C HIS A 8 -9.49 1.06 2.99
N ALA A 9 -10.67 0.72 3.52
CA ALA A 9 -10.79 -0.13 4.72
C ALA A 9 -10.08 -1.48 4.59
N ARG A 10 -10.07 -2.05 3.37
CA ARG A 10 -9.30 -3.28 3.08
C ARG A 10 -7.79 -3.09 3.16
N ALA A 11 -7.27 -1.92 2.80
CA ALA A 11 -5.84 -1.65 2.87
C ALA A 11 -5.35 -1.59 4.32
N GLU A 12 -6.14 -1.01 5.23
CA GLU A 12 -5.85 -1.02 6.67
C GLU A 12 -5.85 -2.46 7.20
N ALA A 13 -6.92 -3.22 6.91
CA ALA A 13 -7.01 -4.62 7.32
C ALA A 13 -5.85 -5.48 6.79
N GLU A 14 -5.37 -5.23 5.57
CA GLU A 14 -4.23 -5.95 4.99
C GLU A 14 -2.90 -5.63 5.70
N ILE A 15 -2.72 -4.40 6.18
CA ILE A 15 -1.55 -4.03 7.00
C ILE A 15 -1.63 -4.72 8.36
N ASP A 16 -2.81 -4.74 8.97
CA ASP A 16 -3.03 -5.42 10.26
C ASP A 16 -2.80 -6.93 10.14
N GLU A 17 -3.35 -7.58 9.11
CA GLU A 17 -3.10 -9.00 8.82
C GLU A 17 -1.61 -9.30 8.64
N LEU A 18 -0.88 -8.40 7.97
CA LEU A 18 0.57 -8.52 7.81
C LEU A 18 1.31 -8.36 9.14
N TYR A 19 0.89 -7.42 10.00
CA TYR A 19 1.45 -7.26 11.33
C TYR A 19 1.31 -8.55 12.14
N GLU A 20 0.10 -9.10 12.22
CA GLU A 20 -0.20 -10.33 12.96
C GLU A 20 0.65 -11.51 12.45
N LEU A 21 0.71 -11.69 11.12
CA LEU A 21 1.52 -12.72 10.48
C LEU A 21 3.00 -12.62 10.83
N LEU A 22 3.55 -11.40 10.85
CA LEU A 22 4.95 -11.17 11.17
C LEU A 22 5.22 -11.28 12.67
N ARG A 23 4.27 -10.83 13.50
CA ARG A 23 4.37 -10.90 14.96
C ARG A 23 4.48 -12.35 15.40
N ASP A 24 3.65 -13.23 14.87
CA ASP A 24 3.66 -14.65 15.24
C ASP A 24 4.95 -15.36 14.79
N LYS A 25 5.59 -14.88 13.72
CA LYS A 25 6.81 -15.48 13.15
C LYS A 25 8.12 -14.93 13.71
N ALA A 26 8.17 -13.63 14.02
CA ALA A 26 9.40 -12.92 14.34
C ALA A 26 9.30 -12.04 15.60
N GLY A 27 8.14 -12.01 16.24
CA GLY A 27 7.88 -11.20 17.43
C GLY A 27 7.43 -9.77 17.12
N PRO A 28 6.84 -9.10 18.12
CA PRO A 28 6.16 -7.81 17.95
C PRO A 28 7.09 -6.66 17.54
N ALA A 29 8.34 -6.66 18.01
CA ALA A 29 9.31 -5.62 17.68
C ALA A 29 9.67 -5.63 16.18
N ILE A 30 9.90 -6.81 15.61
CA ILE A 30 10.23 -6.96 14.18
C ILE A 30 9.00 -6.63 13.33
N ALA A 31 7.81 -7.11 13.73
CA ALA A 31 6.56 -6.81 13.03
C ALA A 31 6.27 -5.31 13.00
N GLY A 32 6.38 -4.63 14.14
CA GLY A 32 6.16 -3.19 14.26
C GLY A 32 7.15 -2.38 13.42
N THR A 33 8.44 -2.75 13.45
CA THR A 33 9.46 -2.11 12.59
C THR A 33 9.16 -2.30 11.10
N TYR A 34 8.69 -3.49 10.71
CA TYR A 34 8.41 -3.78 9.31
C TYR A 34 7.22 -2.96 8.78
N VAL A 35 6.12 -2.94 9.54
CA VAL A 35 4.91 -2.18 9.22
C VAL A 35 5.14 -0.67 9.33
N GLY A 36 5.93 -0.20 10.30
CA GLY A 36 6.35 1.19 10.38
C GLY A 36 7.01 1.68 9.09
N GLY A 37 7.92 0.89 8.51
CA GLY A 37 8.53 1.23 7.23
C GLY A 37 7.58 1.20 6.03
N ILE A 38 6.43 0.50 6.11
CA ILE A 38 5.35 0.60 5.11
C ILE A 38 4.66 1.95 5.24
N TYR A 39 4.31 2.38 6.46
CA TYR A 39 3.74 3.69 6.71
C TYR A 39 4.68 4.83 6.30
N ASP A 40 5.98 4.73 6.56
CA ASP A 40 6.97 5.71 6.13
C ASP A 40 7.01 5.85 4.60
N LEU A 41 6.91 4.72 3.87
CA LEU A 41 6.85 4.74 2.41
C LEU A 41 5.57 5.43 1.91
N ILE A 42 4.43 5.15 2.54
CA ILE A 42 3.14 5.75 2.21
C ILE A 42 3.14 7.26 2.51
N ASP A 43 3.69 7.68 3.65
CA ASP A 43 3.78 9.11 3.99
C ASP A 43 4.66 9.87 3.00
N GLY A 44 5.73 9.24 2.49
CA GLY A 44 6.55 9.79 1.42
C GLY A 44 5.79 10.08 0.11
N LEU A 45 4.65 9.43 -0.14
CA LEU A 45 3.79 9.71 -1.30
C LEU A 45 3.10 11.07 -1.20
N ARG A 46 2.98 11.66 0.00
CA ARG A 46 2.41 13.00 0.16
C ARG A 46 3.18 14.06 -0.63
N MET A 47 4.51 13.96 -0.62
CA MET A 47 5.40 14.87 -1.34
C MET A 47 5.66 14.42 -2.77
N PHE A 48 5.64 13.10 -3.02
CA PHE A 48 6.00 12.50 -4.30
C PHE A 48 4.94 11.45 -4.72
N PRO A 49 3.73 11.88 -5.09
CA PRO A 49 2.61 10.98 -5.36
C PRO A 49 2.79 10.18 -6.66
N GLU A 50 3.64 10.64 -7.57
CA GLU A 50 3.90 9.97 -8.85
C GLU A 50 4.97 8.87 -8.75
N ARG A 51 5.45 8.55 -7.53
CA ARG A 51 6.35 7.40 -7.33
C ARG A 51 5.64 6.09 -7.66
N GLY A 52 6.43 5.05 -7.88
CA GLY A 52 5.92 3.75 -8.30
C GLY A 52 5.64 3.67 -9.80
N SER A 53 5.28 2.48 -10.25
CA SER A 53 5.01 2.20 -11.66
C SER A 53 3.53 2.36 -11.93
N LEU A 54 3.20 3.12 -12.98
CA LEU A 54 1.85 3.15 -13.53
C LEU A 54 1.53 1.77 -14.13
N ARG A 55 0.42 1.19 -13.68
CA ARG A 55 -0.05 -0.13 -14.11
C ARG A 55 -1.28 0.08 -14.97
N GLN A 56 -1.13 -0.19 -16.27
CA GLN A 56 -2.28 -0.24 -17.18
C GLN A 56 -3.19 -1.41 -16.79
N GLY A 57 -4.49 -1.15 -16.67
CA GLY A 57 -5.45 -2.14 -16.20
C GLY A 57 -6.86 -1.58 -16.13
N LYS A 58 -7.75 -2.31 -15.44
CA LYS A 58 -9.16 -1.91 -15.26
C LYS A 58 -9.32 -0.68 -14.36
N VAL A 59 -8.40 -0.50 -13.41
CA VAL A 59 -8.38 0.65 -12.50
C VAL A 59 -7.58 1.79 -13.17
N PRO A 60 -8.23 2.92 -13.51
CA PRO A 60 -7.52 4.05 -14.09
C PRO A 60 -6.48 4.62 -13.13
N ASP A 61 -5.36 5.09 -13.66
CA ASP A 61 -4.27 5.72 -12.91
C ASP A 61 -3.70 4.88 -11.76
N LEU A 62 -3.90 3.56 -11.81
CA LEU A 62 -3.38 2.63 -10.82
C LEU A 62 -1.86 2.68 -10.79
N ARG A 63 -1.31 2.96 -9.61
CA ARG A 63 0.12 2.93 -9.35
C ARG A 63 0.46 1.84 -8.36
N ILE A 64 1.61 1.21 -8.57
CA ILE A 64 2.14 0.19 -7.68
C ILE A 64 3.55 0.61 -7.24
N ILE A 65 3.79 0.64 -5.94
CA ILE A 65 5.13 0.81 -5.37
C ILE A 65 5.48 -0.39 -4.48
N GLY A 66 6.69 -0.90 -4.65
CA GLY A 66 7.19 -2.04 -3.88
C GLY A 66 7.89 -1.62 -2.60
N TYR A 67 7.66 -2.35 -1.51
CA TYR A 67 8.45 -2.27 -0.29
C TYR A 67 9.21 -3.58 -0.05
N ARG A 68 10.53 -3.47 0.09
CA ARG A 68 11.47 -4.59 0.35
C ARG A 68 11.26 -5.83 -0.53
N ARG A 69 10.80 -5.64 -1.78
CA ARG A 69 10.51 -6.70 -2.76
C ARG A 69 9.51 -7.77 -2.31
N ARG A 70 8.76 -7.51 -1.24
CA ARG A 70 7.79 -8.47 -0.66
C ARG A 70 6.39 -7.91 -0.52
N VAL A 71 6.27 -6.59 -0.41
CA VAL A 71 4.99 -5.89 -0.33
C VAL A 71 4.82 -5.04 -1.58
N SER A 72 3.63 -5.09 -2.15
CA SER A 72 3.19 -4.20 -3.22
C SER A 72 2.06 -3.32 -2.69
N ILE A 73 2.23 -2.00 -2.77
CA ILE A 73 1.21 -1.03 -2.36
C ILE A 73 0.56 -0.50 -3.62
N ALA A 74 -0.75 -0.70 -3.73
CA ALA A 74 -1.56 -0.22 -4.84
C ALA A 74 -2.31 1.04 -4.45
N PHE A 75 -2.24 2.07 -5.28
CA PHE A 75 -2.85 3.36 -5.00
C PHE A 75 -3.20 4.13 -6.27
N VAL A 76 -4.08 5.12 -6.13
CA VAL A 76 -4.39 6.10 -7.18
C VAL A 76 -4.19 7.52 -6.63
N VAL A 77 -3.89 8.45 -7.51
CA VAL A 77 -3.73 9.87 -7.16
C VAL A 77 -4.87 10.62 -7.81
N GLN A 78 -5.76 11.19 -7.00
CA GLN A 78 -6.90 11.98 -7.47
C GLN A 78 -6.85 13.35 -6.84
N LYS A 79 -6.72 14.40 -7.68
CA LYS A 79 -6.55 15.79 -7.23
C LYS A 79 -5.37 15.93 -6.26
N ASP A 80 -5.66 16.21 -4.99
CA ASP A 80 -4.71 16.37 -3.88
C ASP A 80 -4.65 15.16 -2.95
N VAL A 81 -5.26 14.02 -3.32
CA VAL A 81 -5.40 12.84 -2.45
C VAL A 81 -4.76 11.61 -3.10
N VAL A 82 -3.93 10.91 -2.31
CA VAL A 82 -3.42 9.58 -2.61
C VAL A 82 -4.32 8.57 -1.90
N HIS A 83 -5.05 7.79 -2.68
CA HIS A 83 -5.93 6.74 -2.18
C HIS A 83 -5.19 5.40 -2.17
N ILE A 84 -4.88 4.89 -0.99
CA ILE A 84 -4.27 3.57 -0.81
C ILE A 84 -5.38 2.52 -0.90
N LEU A 85 -5.36 1.74 -1.98
CA LEU A 85 -6.40 0.77 -2.30
C LEU A 85 -6.11 -0.62 -1.72
N GLY A 86 -4.83 -0.96 -1.57
CA GLY A 86 -4.41 -2.22 -0.97
C GLY A 86 -2.91 -2.34 -0.72
N VAL A 87 -2.57 -3.23 0.21
CA VAL A 87 -1.19 -3.58 0.60
C VAL A 87 -1.02 -5.09 0.54
N PHE A 88 -0.35 -5.56 -0.51
CA PHE A 88 -0.29 -6.97 -0.84
C PHE A 88 1.07 -7.58 -0.47
N TYR A 89 1.08 -8.54 0.46
CA TYR A 89 2.28 -9.30 0.81
C TYR A 89 2.40 -10.60 0.02
N GLY A 90 3.60 -10.92 -0.46
CA GLY A 90 3.93 -12.24 -1.02
C GLY A 90 3.54 -12.45 -2.48
N GLY A 91 3.39 -11.38 -3.28
CA GLY A 91 3.15 -11.50 -4.71
C GLY A 91 1.71 -11.83 -5.11
N ARG A 92 0.73 -11.54 -4.24
CA ARG A 92 -0.69 -11.57 -4.61
C ARG A 92 -0.93 -10.63 -5.80
N ASP A 93 -1.74 -11.07 -6.76
CA ASP A 93 -2.10 -10.25 -7.91
C ASP A 93 -2.99 -9.09 -7.44
N ALA A 94 -2.39 -7.90 -7.38
CA ALA A 94 -3.07 -6.69 -6.94
C ALA A 94 -4.28 -6.38 -7.84
N GLN A 95 -4.21 -6.65 -9.15
CA GLN A 95 -5.21 -6.12 -10.08
C GLN A 95 -6.59 -6.78 -9.92
N SER A 96 -6.63 -8.09 -9.72
CA SER A 96 -7.88 -8.83 -9.47
C SER A 96 -8.52 -8.52 -8.11
N LEU A 97 -7.71 -8.11 -7.12
CA LEU A 97 -8.18 -7.82 -5.76
C LEU A 97 -8.74 -6.40 -5.58
N LEU A 98 -8.58 -5.55 -6.59
CA LEU A 98 -8.92 -4.12 -6.54
C LEU A 98 -10.23 -3.77 -7.24
N GLU A 99 -10.88 -4.72 -7.93
CA GLU A 99 -12.06 -4.44 -8.78
C GLU A 99 -13.24 -3.81 -7.99
N ASP A 100 -13.36 -4.09 -6.69
CA ASP A 100 -14.41 -3.56 -5.81
C ASP A 100 -13.95 -2.39 -4.92
N ARG A 101 -12.75 -1.84 -5.13
CA ARG A 101 -12.11 -0.88 -4.22
C ARG A 101 -11.91 0.52 -4.81
N VAL A 102 -12.47 0.79 -5.98
CA VAL A 102 -12.33 2.05 -6.75
C VAL A 102 -13.62 2.84 -6.75
#